data_AF-A0ABD3NUD9-F1
#
_entry.id   AF-A0ABD3NUD9-F1
#
_cell.length_a   1.000
_cell.length_b   1.000
_cell.length_c   1.000
_cell.angle_alpha   90.00
_cell.angle_beta   90.00
_cell.angle_gamma   90.00
#
_symmetry.space_group_name_H-M   'P 1'
#
loop_
_entity.id
_entity.type
_entity.pdbx_description
1 polymer ?
#
loop_
_entity_poly.entity_id
_entity_poly.type
_entity_poly.pdbx_seq_one_letter_code
_entity_poly.pdbx_strand_id
1 'polypeptide(L)'
;MTDLTTQFSIHLAKDTFKFNASHFVAYPGFRERLHGHNYRVAMTLIGSHEIGRDGYVLDFGCVKSVAKKVCKEMNEYFLVPTLSDVLKITIDEGGDSYLCGQCEDNSDHIDKKLKSTHPGTVTIQCEDGSRFIFPRQDCLLLPIMHSTCEELAIYVYSQLLKGLNRDYLESHGVSAMEVTVSESTGQDATFRRQIPSREENGEAFDVSSYITKSPIPAMPCSIESEAA
;
A
#
# COMPACT_ATOMS: atom_id res chain seq x y z
N MET A 1 35.84 10.10 14.97
CA MET A 1 34.70 11.02 15.19
C MET A 1 33.94 11.04 13.89
N THR A 2 32.71 10.53 13.89
CA THR A 2 31.78 10.66 12.78
C THR A 2 31.47 12.14 12.58
N ASP A 3 31.70 12.67 11.38
CA ASP A 3 31.32 14.01 11.01
C ASP A 3 29.79 14.06 10.85
N LEU A 4 29.10 14.62 11.84
CA LEU A 4 27.65 14.77 11.81
C LEU A 4 27.17 15.90 10.88
N THR A 5 28.10 16.65 10.25
CA THR A 5 27.74 17.72 9.31
C THR A 5 27.51 17.22 7.88
N THR A 6 28.04 16.04 7.55
CA THR A 6 27.87 15.41 6.23
C THR A 6 26.73 14.39 6.29
N GLN A 7 25.79 14.44 5.36
CA GLN A 7 24.72 13.44 5.26
C GLN A 7 24.41 13.13 3.80
N PHE A 8 24.35 11.84 3.49
CA PHE A 8 23.85 11.35 2.22
C PHE A 8 22.35 11.10 2.27
N SER A 9 21.71 11.36 1.13
CA SER A 9 20.34 10.97 0.82
C SER A 9 20.30 10.30 -0.54
N ILE A 10 19.67 9.14 -0.63
CA ILE A 10 19.47 8.42 -1.89
C ILE A 10 18.00 8.41 -2.25
N HIS A 11 17.67 8.95 -3.41
CA HIS A 11 16.32 8.99 -3.94
C HIS A 11 16.16 8.02 -5.11
N LEU A 12 15.13 7.17 -5.06
CA LEU A 12 14.81 6.24 -6.12
C LEU A 12 13.36 6.43 -6.57
N ALA A 13 13.20 6.85 -7.81
CA ALA A 13 11.96 6.82 -8.57
C ALA A 13 12.22 6.11 -9.90
N LYS A 14 11.42 5.10 -10.22
CA LYS A 14 11.54 4.32 -11.46
C LYS A 14 10.17 4.02 -12.02
N ASP A 15 10.07 3.89 -13.34
CA ASP A 15 8.81 3.55 -14.02
C ASP A 15 8.29 2.16 -13.65
N THR A 16 9.14 1.32 -13.07
CA THR A 16 8.76 0.01 -12.51
C THR A 16 8.19 0.08 -11.11
N PHE A 17 8.29 1.23 -10.43
CA PHE A 17 7.71 1.44 -9.09
C PHE A 17 6.30 2.00 -9.26
N LYS A 18 5.43 1.14 -9.77
CA LYS A 18 4.04 1.49 -10.04
C LYS A 18 3.13 0.30 -9.79
N PHE A 19 1.90 0.59 -9.40
CA PHE A 19 0.82 -0.37 -9.32
C PHE A 19 -0.47 0.29 -9.78
N ASN A 20 -1.26 -0.44 -10.58
CA ASN A 20 -2.54 0.03 -11.04
C ASN A 20 -3.61 -0.60 -10.16
N ALA A 21 -4.47 0.21 -9.53
CA ALA A 21 -5.47 -0.32 -8.62
C ALA A 21 -6.76 0.50 -8.67
N SER A 22 -7.88 -0.16 -8.41
CA SER A 22 -9.17 0.51 -8.21
C SER A 22 -9.42 0.76 -6.74
N HIS A 23 -10.16 1.83 -6.44
CA HIS A 23 -10.51 2.22 -5.08
C HIS A 23 -11.71 3.18 -5.10
N PHE A 24 -12.19 3.51 -3.91
CA PHE A 24 -12.93 4.73 -3.63
C PHE A 24 -12.73 5.09 -2.16
N VAL A 25 -12.64 6.38 -1.90
CA VAL A 25 -12.55 7.00 -0.58
C VAL A 25 -13.95 7.24 -0.03
N ALA A 26 -14.12 6.90 1.24
CA ALA A 26 -15.32 7.19 2.02
C ALA A 26 -14.90 7.67 3.40
N TYR A 27 -15.55 8.71 3.91
CA TYR A 27 -15.42 9.24 5.27
C TYR A 27 -16.80 9.74 5.72
N PRO A 28 -17.03 10.09 7.01
CA PRO A 28 -18.38 10.36 7.50
C PRO A 28 -19.14 11.39 6.66
N GLY A 29 -20.26 10.97 6.05
CA GLY A 29 -21.09 11.81 5.20
C GLY A 29 -20.59 12.02 3.76
N PHE A 30 -19.54 11.33 3.32
CA PHE A 30 -19.00 11.42 1.96
C PHE A 30 -18.55 10.07 1.41
N ARG A 31 -18.78 9.87 0.12
CA ARG A 31 -18.30 8.71 -0.64
C ARG A 31 -18.12 9.08 -2.10
N GLU A 32 -16.90 8.97 -2.61
CA GLU A 32 -16.63 9.17 -4.04
C GLU A 32 -17.01 7.94 -4.87
N ARG A 33 -17.18 8.08 -6.19
CA ARG A 33 -17.49 6.94 -7.08
C ARG A 33 -16.29 6.00 -7.23
N LEU A 34 -16.56 4.71 -7.47
CA LEU A 34 -15.52 3.72 -7.81
C LEU A 34 -14.77 4.16 -9.06
N HIS A 35 -13.44 4.20 -8.97
CA HIS A 35 -12.53 4.49 -10.07
C HIS A 35 -11.17 3.82 -9.80
N GLY A 36 -10.10 4.28 -10.42
CA GLY A 36 -8.76 3.77 -10.16
C GLY A 36 -7.65 4.65 -10.70
N HIS A 37 -6.41 4.35 -10.28
CA HIS A 37 -5.22 5.11 -10.64
C HIS A 37 -4.06 4.22 -11.06
N ASN A 38 -3.13 4.83 -11.78
CA ASN A 38 -1.80 4.28 -12.02
C ASN A 38 -0.85 4.84 -10.96
N TYR A 39 -0.90 4.28 -9.75
CA TYR A 39 -0.11 4.78 -8.64
C TYR A 39 1.38 4.64 -8.93
N ARG A 40 2.16 5.64 -8.51
CA ARG A 40 3.61 5.62 -8.56
C ARG A 40 4.17 5.68 -7.15
N VAL A 41 5.26 4.96 -6.93
CA VAL A 41 5.98 4.95 -5.66
C VAL A 41 7.38 5.50 -5.89
N ALA A 42 7.80 6.42 -5.04
CA ALA A 42 9.18 6.83 -4.90
C ALA A 42 9.62 6.65 -3.45
N MET A 43 10.91 6.51 -3.24
CA MET A 43 11.45 6.43 -1.90
C MET A 43 12.78 7.15 -1.75
N THR A 44 13.02 7.67 -0.56
CA THR A 44 14.27 8.33 -0.20
C THR A 44 14.81 7.71 1.09
N LEU A 45 16.07 7.28 1.11
CA LEU A 45 16.75 6.81 2.32
C LEU A 45 17.76 7.88 2.74
N ILE A 46 17.69 8.29 4.01
CA ILE A 46 18.47 9.39 4.57
C ILE A 46 19.30 8.88 5.73
N GLY A 47 20.53 9.35 5.86
CA GLY A 47 21.24 9.27 7.14
C GLY A 47 22.73 9.06 7.03
N SER A 48 23.20 8.30 6.05
CA SER A 48 24.59 7.86 6.07
C SER A 48 25.54 9.04 6.06
N HIS A 49 26.47 9.06 7.02
CA HIS A 49 27.46 10.12 7.19
C HIS A 49 28.78 9.82 6.46
N GLU A 50 28.94 8.57 6.04
CA GLU A 50 30.13 8.06 5.37
C GLU A 50 29.71 7.05 4.28
N ILE A 51 30.58 6.81 3.31
CA ILE A 51 30.40 5.75 2.31
C ILE A 51 31.53 4.73 2.49
N GLY A 52 31.20 3.46 2.27
CA GLY A 52 32.18 2.39 2.34
C GLY A 52 33.25 2.48 1.26
N ARG A 53 34.24 1.59 1.32
CA ARG A 53 35.27 1.48 0.25
C ARG A 53 34.70 1.06 -1.10
N ASP A 54 33.51 0.48 -1.10
CA ASP A 54 32.71 0.15 -2.27
C ASP A 54 32.05 1.37 -2.92
N GLY A 55 32.06 2.53 -2.25
CA GLY A 55 31.59 3.81 -2.77
C GLY A 55 30.07 3.99 -2.71
N TYR A 56 29.35 3.10 -2.03
CA TYR A 56 27.90 3.17 -1.89
C TYR A 56 27.47 3.59 -0.49
N VAL A 57 26.37 4.34 -0.42
CA VAL A 57 25.55 4.40 0.79
C VAL A 57 24.78 3.09 0.93
N LEU A 58 24.21 2.62 -0.18
CA LEU A 58 23.43 1.39 -0.26
C LEU A 58 23.39 0.91 -1.70
N ASP A 59 23.38 -0.41 -1.91
CA ASP A 59 23.17 -0.97 -3.24
C ASP A 59 21.72 -0.71 -3.71
N PHE A 60 21.59 0.07 -4.78
CA PHE A 60 20.30 0.33 -5.43
C PHE A 60 19.63 -0.95 -5.95
N GLY A 61 20.37 -2.01 -6.24
CA GLY A 61 19.83 -3.32 -6.63
C GLY A 61 18.88 -3.89 -5.58
N CYS A 62 19.31 -3.91 -4.31
CA CYS A 62 18.50 -4.35 -3.18
C CYS A 62 17.23 -3.50 -3.05
N VAL A 63 17.39 -2.17 -3.05
CA VAL A 63 16.28 -1.22 -2.91
C VAL A 63 15.26 -1.38 -4.05
N LYS A 64 15.72 -1.46 -5.29
CA LYS A 64 14.86 -1.64 -6.48
C LYS A 64 14.10 -2.96 -6.44
N SER A 65 14.75 -4.04 -6.01
CA SER A 65 14.12 -5.36 -5.94
C SER A 65 12.94 -5.37 -4.96
N VAL A 66 13.15 -4.80 -3.77
CA VAL A 66 12.10 -4.70 -2.75
C VAL A 66 10.98 -3.78 -3.20
N ALA A 67 11.29 -2.57 -3.68
CA ALA A 67 10.26 -1.62 -4.13
C ALA A 67 9.41 -2.17 -5.29
N LYS A 68 10.05 -2.82 -6.26
CA LYS A 68 9.35 -3.49 -7.37
C LYS A 68 8.45 -4.62 -6.87
N LYS A 69 8.91 -5.41 -5.89
CA LYS A 69 8.12 -6.49 -5.30
C LYS A 69 6.87 -5.95 -4.60
N VAL A 70 7.02 -4.92 -3.76
CA VAL A 70 5.89 -4.28 -3.05
C VAL A 70 4.85 -3.75 -4.05
N CYS A 71 5.29 -3.02 -5.09
CA CYS A 71 4.37 -2.52 -6.11
C CYS A 71 3.65 -3.66 -6.85
N LYS A 72 4.38 -4.73 -7.20
CA LYS A 72 3.79 -5.89 -7.88
C LYS A 72 2.74 -6.59 -7.01
N GLU A 73 2.95 -6.69 -5.71
CA GLU A 73 1.99 -7.27 -4.77
C GLU A 73 0.70 -6.45 -4.64
N MET A 74 0.74 -5.15 -4.98
CA MET A 74 -0.41 -4.25 -4.94
C MET A 74 -1.11 -4.05 -6.31
N ASN A 75 -0.53 -4.57 -7.39
CA ASN A 75 -1.00 -4.31 -8.75
C ASN A 75 -2.22 -5.16 -9.11
N GLU A 76 -3.17 -4.54 -9.82
CA GLU A 76 -4.39 -5.15 -10.38
C GLU A 76 -5.42 -5.63 -9.34
N TYR A 77 -5.54 -4.90 -8.22
CA TYR A 77 -6.55 -5.17 -7.19
C TYR A 77 -7.47 -3.98 -6.98
N PHE A 78 -8.66 -4.26 -6.44
CA PHE A 78 -9.45 -3.30 -5.68
C PHE A 78 -8.89 -3.18 -4.26
N LEU A 79 -8.54 -1.97 -3.83
CA LEU A 79 -7.99 -1.70 -2.50
C LEU A 79 -9.12 -1.62 -1.47
N VAL A 80 -9.10 -2.52 -0.48
CA VAL A 80 -10.12 -2.59 0.57
C VAL A 80 -9.55 -2.04 1.89
N PRO A 81 -9.98 -0.86 2.36
CA PRO A 81 -9.55 -0.31 3.65
C PRO A 81 -10.27 -1.01 4.82
N THR A 82 -9.70 -2.11 5.30
CA THR A 82 -10.33 -2.99 6.30
C THR A 82 -10.59 -2.37 7.67
N LEU A 83 -10.00 -1.21 7.96
CA LEU A 83 -10.20 -0.50 9.22
C LEU A 83 -11.24 0.61 9.12
N SER A 84 -11.79 0.87 7.93
CA SER A 84 -12.76 1.95 7.71
C SER A 84 -13.91 1.90 8.73
N ASP A 85 -14.25 3.06 9.28
CA ASP A 85 -15.33 3.26 10.24
C ASP A 85 -16.69 3.56 9.59
N VAL A 86 -16.69 3.88 8.29
CA VAL A 86 -17.88 4.19 7.49
C VAL A 86 -18.26 3.10 6.48
N LEU A 87 -17.41 2.09 6.31
CA LEU A 87 -17.67 0.95 5.43
C LEU A 87 -17.93 -0.32 6.23
N LYS A 88 -19.09 -0.93 6.04
CA LYS A 88 -19.35 -2.27 6.54
C LYS A 88 -18.83 -3.30 5.55
N ILE A 89 -17.67 -3.86 5.87
CA ILE A 89 -16.97 -4.84 5.02
C ILE A 89 -17.25 -6.26 5.56
N THR A 90 -17.71 -7.15 4.69
CA THR A 90 -17.90 -8.58 4.99
C THR A 90 -17.09 -9.40 4.00
N ILE A 91 -16.24 -10.29 4.53
CA ILE A 91 -15.38 -11.17 3.75
C ILE A 91 -15.90 -12.58 3.88
N ASP A 92 -16.26 -13.18 2.75
CA ASP A 92 -16.45 -14.62 2.61
C ASP A 92 -15.22 -15.16 1.87
N GLU A 93 -14.46 -16.06 2.48
CA GLU A 93 -13.31 -16.71 1.82
C GLU A 93 -13.75 -17.79 0.82
N GLY A 94 -15.03 -18.20 0.91
CA GLY A 94 -15.64 -19.22 0.09
C GLY A 94 -15.29 -20.64 0.53
N GLY A 95 -16.08 -21.63 0.09
CA GLY A 95 -15.83 -23.06 0.26
C GLY A 95 -15.34 -23.72 -1.03
N ASP A 96 -14.96 -25.00 -0.97
CA ASP A 96 -14.51 -25.81 -2.13
C ASP A 96 -15.54 -25.90 -3.29
N SER A 97 -16.76 -25.41 -3.10
CA SER A 97 -17.90 -25.58 -4.01
C SER A 97 -18.23 -24.39 -4.91
N TYR A 98 -17.44 -23.31 -4.92
CA TYR A 98 -17.61 -22.23 -5.90
C TYR A 98 -17.10 -22.70 -7.26
N LEU A 99 -17.90 -23.55 -7.92
CA LEU A 99 -17.75 -23.87 -9.32
C LEU A 99 -18.04 -22.59 -10.10
N CYS A 100 -17.06 -22.17 -10.91
CA CYS A 100 -17.24 -21.21 -11.99
C CYS A 100 -18.55 -21.52 -12.72
N GLY A 101 -19.38 -20.50 -12.93
CA GLY A 101 -20.72 -20.63 -13.48
C GLY A 101 -20.75 -21.60 -14.65
N GLN A 102 -21.73 -22.49 -14.65
CA GLN A 102 -22.02 -23.35 -15.80
C GLN A 102 -22.39 -22.45 -16.98
N CYS A 103 -21.40 -22.03 -17.76
CA CYS A 103 -21.63 -21.66 -19.14
C CYS A 103 -22.01 -22.97 -19.84
N GLU A 104 -23.29 -23.14 -20.19
CA GLU A 104 -23.71 -24.22 -21.08
C GLU A 104 -23.19 -23.94 -22.50
N ASP A 105 -21.87 -24.00 -22.68
CA ASP A 105 -21.26 -24.02 -24.00
C ASP A 105 -20.78 -25.44 -24.27
N ASN A 106 -21.48 -26.10 -25.19
CA ASN A 106 -21.10 -27.36 -25.84
C ASN A 106 -19.75 -27.22 -26.57
N SER A 107 -18.66 -27.23 -25.82
CA SER A 107 -17.32 -27.46 -26.35
C SER A 107 -16.52 -28.29 -25.34
N ASP A 108 -15.97 -29.40 -25.81
CA ASP A 108 -15.22 -30.42 -25.05
C ASP A 108 -13.84 -29.92 -24.54
N HIS A 109 -13.75 -28.68 -24.07
CA HIS A 109 -12.55 -28.07 -23.50
C HIS A 109 -12.87 -27.42 -22.16
N ILE A 110 -13.22 -28.23 -21.16
CA ILE A 110 -13.19 -27.79 -19.77
C ILE A 110 -11.71 -27.63 -19.37
N ASP A 111 -11.21 -26.41 -19.48
CA ASP A 111 -9.93 -26.00 -18.92
C ASP A 111 -9.95 -26.23 -17.41
N LYS A 112 -9.28 -27.29 -16.95
CA LYS A 112 -9.01 -27.61 -15.54
C LYS A 112 -8.17 -26.55 -14.80
N LYS A 113 -8.10 -25.31 -15.29
CA LYS A 113 -7.02 -24.35 -15.00
C LYS A 113 -7.43 -23.06 -14.28
N LEU A 114 -8.72 -22.78 -14.09
CA LEU A 114 -9.16 -21.64 -13.26
C LEU A 114 -9.61 -22.12 -11.88
N LYS A 115 -8.68 -22.61 -11.06
CA LYS A 115 -8.91 -22.62 -9.60
C LYS A 115 -8.53 -21.25 -9.06
N SER A 116 -9.54 -20.48 -8.68
CA SER A 116 -9.36 -19.22 -7.94
C SER A 116 -8.55 -19.49 -6.67
N THR A 117 -7.56 -18.65 -6.37
CA THR A 117 -6.80 -18.71 -5.12
C THR A 117 -7.64 -18.31 -3.91
N HIS A 118 -8.70 -17.53 -4.13
CA HIS A 118 -9.66 -17.12 -3.12
C HIS A 118 -11.07 -17.07 -3.73
N PRO A 119 -11.83 -18.18 -3.65
CA PRO A 119 -13.09 -18.34 -4.39
C PRO A 119 -14.27 -17.51 -3.87
N GLY A 120 -14.18 -16.96 -2.66
CA GLY A 120 -15.27 -16.21 -2.03
C GLY A 120 -15.44 -14.77 -2.53
N THR A 121 -16.01 -13.90 -1.68
CA THR A 121 -16.38 -12.53 -2.04
C THR A 121 -16.01 -11.52 -0.96
N VAL A 122 -15.84 -10.27 -1.37
CA VAL A 122 -15.81 -9.11 -0.46
C VAL A 122 -17.05 -8.27 -0.74
N THR A 123 -17.91 -8.13 0.26
CA THR A 123 -19.08 -7.24 0.22
C THR A 123 -18.77 -5.96 0.99
N ILE A 124 -19.05 -4.81 0.39
CA ILE A 124 -18.89 -3.49 1.00
C ILE A 124 -20.24 -2.77 0.97
N GLN A 125 -20.71 -2.32 2.14
CA GLN A 125 -21.90 -1.50 2.27
C GLN A 125 -21.51 -0.12 2.83
N CYS A 126 -21.95 0.94 2.13
CA CYS A 126 -21.65 2.33 2.46
C CYS A 126 -22.79 2.98 3.27
N GLU A 127 -22.53 4.13 3.90
CA GLU A 127 -23.53 4.91 4.67
C GLU A 127 -24.75 5.34 3.86
N ASP A 128 -24.56 5.61 2.56
CA ASP A 128 -25.62 6.00 1.62
C ASP A 128 -26.52 4.82 1.16
N GLY A 129 -26.25 3.61 1.66
CA GLY A 129 -26.96 2.39 1.30
C GLY A 129 -26.46 1.72 0.01
N SER A 130 -25.49 2.30 -0.70
CA SER A 130 -24.85 1.65 -1.83
C SER A 130 -24.09 0.39 -1.41
N ARG A 131 -24.02 -0.57 -2.34
CA ARG A 131 -23.40 -1.88 -2.09
C ARG A 131 -22.53 -2.30 -3.26
N PHE A 132 -21.33 -2.76 -2.94
CA PHE A 132 -20.39 -3.38 -3.88
C PHE A 132 -20.13 -4.83 -3.47
N ILE A 133 -19.98 -5.70 -4.46
CA ILE A 133 -19.62 -7.11 -4.25
C ILE A 133 -18.54 -7.44 -5.28
N PHE A 134 -17.36 -7.81 -4.80
CA PHE A 134 -16.21 -8.15 -5.62
C PHE A 134 -15.80 -9.62 -5.36
N PRO A 135 -15.24 -10.32 -6.36
CA PRO A 135 -14.53 -11.58 -6.12
C PRO A 135 -13.41 -11.36 -5.09
N ARG A 136 -13.26 -12.29 -4.14
CA ARG A 136 -12.25 -12.16 -3.08
C ARG A 136 -10.83 -12.08 -3.64
N GLN A 137 -10.55 -12.83 -4.71
CA GLN A 137 -9.28 -12.82 -5.42
C GLN A 137 -8.93 -11.47 -6.08
N ASP A 138 -9.89 -10.59 -6.32
CA ASP A 138 -9.67 -9.29 -6.96
C ASP A 138 -9.50 -8.17 -5.91
N CYS A 139 -9.55 -8.51 -4.62
CA CYS A 139 -9.47 -7.55 -3.51
C CYS A 139 -8.15 -7.68 -2.74
N LEU A 140 -7.46 -6.54 -2.58
CA LEU A 140 -6.33 -6.42 -1.66
C LEU A 140 -6.82 -5.81 -0.34
N LEU A 141 -6.88 -6.65 0.69
CA LEU A 141 -7.28 -6.25 2.04
C LEU A 141 -6.11 -5.51 2.71
N LEU A 142 -6.29 -4.23 3.00
CA LEU A 142 -5.26 -3.37 3.59
C LEU A 142 -5.65 -2.93 5.00
N PRO A 143 -4.72 -2.94 5.97
CA PRO A 143 -4.94 -2.50 7.35
C PRO A 143 -4.91 -0.96 7.44
N ILE A 144 -5.75 -0.31 6.66
CA ILE A 144 -5.86 1.15 6.53
C ILE A 144 -7.33 1.55 6.71
N MET A 145 -7.57 2.79 7.14
CA MET A 145 -8.90 3.38 7.32
C MET A 145 -9.45 3.90 5.99
N HIS A 146 -8.58 4.49 5.17
CA HIS A 146 -8.94 5.11 3.90
C HIS A 146 -7.93 4.73 2.81
N SER A 147 -8.39 4.48 1.59
CA SER A 147 -7.53 4.21 0.43
C SER A 147 -7.00 5.50 -0.21
N THR A 148 -6.43 6.41 0.60
CA THR A 148 -5.81 7.66 0.13
C THR A 148 -4.30 7.49 -0.09
N CYS A 149 -3.67 8.41 -0.83
CA CYS A 149 -2.22 8.39 -1.03
C CYS A 149 -1.43 8.44 0.30
N GLU A 150 -1.91 9.15 1.31
CA GLU A 150 -1.27 9.28 2.63
C GLU A 150 -1.19 7.94 3.37
N GLU A 151 -2.30 7.22 3.48
CA GLU A 151 -2.34 5.93 4.17
C GLU A 151 -1.64 4.83 3.36
N LEU A 152 -1.72 4.90 2.02
CA LEU A 152 -0.93 4.03 1.16
C LEU A 152 0.57 4.26 1.34
N ALA A 153 1.04 5.50 1.52
CA ALA A 153 2.45 5.78 1.78
C ALA A 153 2.92 5.17 3.11
N ILE A 154 2.08 5.19 4.15
CA ILE A 154 2.35 4.54 5.45
C ILE A 154 2.43 3.01 5.27
N TYR A 155 1.45 2.41 4.58
CA TYR A 155 1.44 0.98 4.31
C TYR A 155 2.67 0.55 3.51
N VAL A 156 2.97 1.24 2.40
CA VAL A 156 4.14 0.96 1.55
C VAL A 156 5.45 1.13 2.32
N TYR A 157 5.57 2.15 3.19
CA TYR A 157 6.71 2.28 4.10
C TYR A 157 6.91 1.03 4.96
N SER A 158 5.83 0.49 5.53
CA SER A 158 5.92 -0.72 6.36
C SER A 158 6.43 -1.92 5.55
N GLN A 159 5.98 -2.07 4.31
CA GLN A 159 6.35 -3.18 3.43
C GLN A 159 7.79 -3.04 2.93
N LEU A 160 8.23 -1.82 2.60
CA LEU A 160 9.61 -1.52 2.23
C LEU A 160 10.56 -1.76 3.41
N LEU A 161 10.20 -1.34 4.62
CA LEU A 161 11.02 -1.54 5.82
C LEU A 161 11.19 -3.04 6.12
N LYS A 162 10.10 -3.82 6.04
CA LYS A 162 10.14 -5.28 6.19
C LYS A 162 11.04 -5.94 5.14
N GLY A 163 10.92 -5.52 3.88
CA GLY A 163 11.67 -6.11 2.76
C GLY A 163 13.15 -5.71 2.71
N LEU A 164 13.49 -4.49 3.10
CA LEU A 164 14.88 -4.00 3.13
C LEU A 164 15.65 -4.46 4.35
N ASN A 165 14.94 -4.89 5.40
CA ASN A 165 15.50 -5.29 6.69
C ASN A 165 16.11 -4.09 7.44
N ARG A 166 15.62 -3.84 8.66
CA ARG A 166 16.12 -2.75 9.53
C ARG A 166 17.64 -2.84 9.75
N ASP A 167 18.13 -4.01 10.11
CA ASP A 167 19.53 -4.19 10.51
C ASP A 167 20.47 -3.89 9.32
N TYR A 168 20.01 -4.14 8.09
CA TYR A 168 20.73 -3.75 6.87
C TYR A 168 20.74 -2.23 6.67
N LEU A 169 19.62 -1.54 6.91
CA LEU A 169 19.56 -0.08 6.82
C LEU A 169 20.45 0.59 7.88
N GLU A 170 20.37 0.13 9.13
CA GLU A 170 21.17 0.64 10.24
C GLU A 170 22.68 0.43 10.01
N SER A 171 23.09 -0.75 9.51
CA SER A 171 24.50 -1.02 9.24
C SER A 171 25.10 -0.12 8.16
N HIS A 172 24.26 0.49 7.32
CA HIS A 172 24.64 1.45 6.29
C HIS A 172 24.38 2.90 6.73
N GLY A 173 24.16 3.14 8.02
CA GLY A 173 23.98 4.48 8.57
C GLY A 173 22.69 5.17 8.15
N VAL A 174 21.70 4.45 7.60
CA VAL A 174 20.39 5.03 7.28
C VAL A 174 19.60 5.23 8.57
N SER A 175 19.18 6.47 8.81
CA SER A 175 18.45 6.89 10.01
C SER A 175 16.98 7.18 9.73
N ALA A 176 16.59 7.43 8.48
CA ALA A 176 15.20 7.64 8.09
C ALA A 176 14.89 7.16 6.67
N MET A 177 13.61 6.86 6.43
CA MET A 177 13.08 6.54 5.12
C MET A 177 11.85 7.40 4.84
N GLU A 178 11.76 7.86 3.59
CA GLU A 178 10.60 8.53 3.01
C GLU A 178 9.99 7.66 1.93
N VAL A 179 8.67 7.64 1.88
CA VAL A 179 7.90 7.00 0.83
C VAL A 179 6.92 8.00 0.28
N THR A 180 6.96 8.20 -1.02
CA THR A 180 6.01 9.03 -1.75
C THR A 180 5.10 8.13 -2.57
N VAL A 181 3.80 8.35 -2.48
CA VAL A 181 2.79 7.72 -3.34
C VAL A 181 2.08 8.82 -4.14
N SER A 182 1.99 8.62 -5.44
CA SER A 182 1.35 9.54 -6.38
C SER A 182 0.18 8.85 -7.07
N GLU A 183 -1.02 9.42 -7.05
CA GLU A 183 -2.19 8.92 -7.79
C GLU A 183 -2.31 9.52 -9.19
N SER A 184 -1.84 10.76 -9.36
CA SER A 184 -1.82 11.46 -10.64
C SER A 184 -0.68 12.49 -10.68
N THR A 185 -0.42 13.06 -11.86
CA THR A 185 0.67 14.03 -12.03
C THR A 185 0.44 15.26 -11.15
N GLY A 186 1.36 15.51 -10.21
CA GLY A 186 1.31 16.65 -9.30
C GLY A 186 0.45 16.44 -8.06
N GLN A 187 -0.06 15.23 -7.83
CA GLN A 187 -0.81 14.86 -6.62
C GLN A 187 -0.07 13.72 -5.91
N ASP A 188 0.67 14.10 -4.86
CA ASP A 188 1.61 13.25 -4.15
C ASP A 188 1.38 13.33 -2.64
N ALA A 189 1.45 12.20 -1.94
CA ALA A 189 1.58 12.14 -0.50
C ALA A 189 2.94 11.54 -0.11
N THR A 190 3.62 12.15 0.86
CA THR A 190 4.92 11.65 1.36
C THR A 190 4.86 11.36 2.84
N PHE A 191 5.18 10.12 3.20
CA PHE A 191 5.34 9.68 4.58
C PHE A 191 6.84 9.52 4.91
N ARG A 192 7.30 10.24 5.95
CA ARG A 192 8.68 10.17 6.45
C ARG A 192 8.68 9.65 7.88
N ARG A 193 9.52 8.65 8.16
CA ARG A 193 9.76 8.19 9.53
C ARG A 193 11.20 7.73 9.73
N GLN A 194 11.71 7.94 10.95
CA GLN A 194 12.97 7.36 11.38
C GLN A 194 12.93 5.84 11.31
N ILE A 195 14.06 5.22 10.99
CA ILE A 195 14.21 3.77 11.10
C ILE A 195 14.14 3.43 12.59
N PRO A 196 13.20 2.56 13.04
CA PRO A 196 13.04 2.23 14.45
C PRO A 196 14.33 1.63 15.00
N SER A 197 14.79 2.08 16.17
CA SER A 197 16.05 1.58 16.76
C SER A 197 15.92 0.15 17.31
N ARG A 198 17.04 -0.53 17.55
CA ARG A 198 17.05 -1.84 18.23
C ARG A 198 16.48 -1.82 19.66
N GLU A 199 16.55 -0.69 20.37
CA GLU A 199 16.13 -0.56 21.77
C GLU A 199 14.61 -0.35 21.93
N GLU A 200 13.93 0.07 20.88
CA GLU A 200 12.46 0.08 20.81
C GLU A 200 11.97 -1.38 20.66
N ASN A 201 11.86 -2.09 21.79
CA ASN A 201 11.27 -3.42 21.99
C ASN A 201 10.69 -4.11 20.74
N GLY A 202 11.52 -4.63 19.82
CA GLY A 202 11.26 -5.70 18.84
C GLY A 202 9.98 -5.71 17.98
N GLU A 203 9.03 -4.81 18.15
CA GLU A 203 7.74 -4.85 17.48
C GLU A 203 7.89 -4.22 16.11
N ALA A 204 7.60 -5.01 15.08
CA ALA A 204 7.54 -4.53 13.71
C ALA A 204 6.57 -3.34 13.64
N PHE A 205 6.89 -2.34 12.81
CA PHE A 205 6.00 -1.19 12.61
C PHE A 205 4.59 -1.68 12.22
N ASP A 206 3.63 -1.47 13.12
CA ASP A 206 2.24 -1.85 12.92
C ASP A 206 1.45 -0.71 12.27
N VAL A 207 0.96 -0.96 11.06
CA VAL A 207 0.22 0.01 10.25
C VAL A 207 -1.10 0.37 10.93
N SER A 208 -1.83 -0.63 11.43
CA SER A 208 -3.13 -0.44 12.07
C SER A 208 -3.00 0.52 13.26
N SER A 209 -2.12 0.21 14.21
CA SER A 209 -1.90 1.01 15.42
C SER A 209 -1.42 2.43 15.10
N TYR A 210 -0.65 2.62 14.01
CA TYR A 210 -0.20 3.95 13.60
C TYR A 210 -1.35 4.79 13.04
N ILE A 211 -2.14 4.22 12.14
CA ILE A 211 -3.24 4.92 11.46
C ILE A 211 -4.38 5.22 12.43
N THR A 212 -4.75 4.28 13.31
CA THR A 212 -5.88 4.46 14.24
C THR A 212 -5.53 5.26 15.50
N LYS A 213 -4.29 5.75 15.63
CA LYS A 213 -3.81 6.42 16.85
C LYS A 213 -4.53 7.73 17.15
N SER A 214 -4.87 8.48 16.09
CA SER A 214 -5.43 9.83 16.20
C SER A 214 -6.88 9.83 15.74
N PRO A 215 -7.77 10.60 16.39
CA PRO A 215 -9.13 10.76 15.90
C PRO A 215 -9.13 11.49 14.55
N ILE A 216 -10.13 11.18 13.71
CA ILE A 216 -10.32 11.82 12.41
C ILE A 216 -10.60 13.31 12.64
N PRO A 217 -9.74 14.23 12.16
CA PRO A 217 -10.05 15.65 12.19
C PRO A 217 -11.23 15.91 11.26
N ALA A 218 -12.21 16.71 11.70
CA ALA A 218 -13.29 17.14 10.83
C ALA A 218 -12.71 17.90 9.63
N MET A 219 -12.95 17.41 8.40
CA MET A 219 -12.52 18.12 7.20
C MET A 219 -13.32 19.43 7.06
N PRO A 220 -12.67 20.60 7.03
CA PRO A 220 -13.36 21.88 6.92
C PRO A 220 -13.95 22.12 5.53
N CYS A 221 -13.46 21.39 4.51
CA CYS A 221 -13.86 21.52 3.13
C CYS A 221 -14.61 20.27 2.67
N SER A 222 -15.91 20.18 2.98
CA SER A 222 -16.83 19.34 2.21
C SER A 222 -17.11 20.04 0.89
N ILE A 223 -16.26 19.83 -0.11
CA ILE A 223 -16.50 20.36 -1.45
C ILE A 223 -16.63 19.17 -2.38
N GLU A 224 -17.71 19.19 -3.16
CA GLU A 224 -18.00 18.28 -4.27
C GLU A 224 -16.71 17.97 -5.02
N SER A 225 -16.14 16.78 -4.81
CA SER A 225 -14.90 16.39 -5.46
C SER A 225 -15.15 16.38 -6.97
N GLU A 226 -14.41 17.21 -7.71
CA GLU A 226 -14.29 17.10 -9.16
C GLU A 226 -13.75 15.70 -9.48
N ALA A 227 -14.66 14.78 -9.78
CA ALA A 227 -14.31 13.46 -10.29
C ALA A 227 -13.63 13.66 -11.64
N ALA A 228 -12.32 13.41 -11.68
CA ALA A 228 -11.53 13.32 -12.91
C ALA A 228 -11.83 12.01 -13.66
#